data_AF-A0A536BFB4-F1
#
_entry.id   AF-A0A536BFB4-F1
#
_cell.length_a   1.000
_cell.length_b   1.000
_cell.length_c   1.000
_cell.angle_alpha   90.00
_cell.angle_beta   90.00
_cell.angle_gamma   90.00
#
_symmetry.space_group_name_H-M   'P 1'
#
loop_
_entity.id
_entity.type
_entity.pdbx_description
1 polymer ?
#
loop_
_entity_poly.entity_id
_entity_poly.type
_entity_poly.pdbx_seq_one_letter_code
_entity_poly.pdbx_strand_id
1 'polypeptide(L)'
;MLDILCNLLGAAFLLPLGAALGSFTEVVYDRLPRGESLLWPPSHCRTCGHRLSADELVPVISYLAQRGRCRACDIPIGRGVPIREALSGLALALPWAVTGCAHPAPQAAEAIKAATARYLGSLEADAAPVPERNARNPPDPRPGRHDGGGGGGRLP
;
A
#
# COMPACT_ATOMS: atom_id res chain seq x y z
N MET A 1 24.16 -3.21 27.80
CA MET A 1 23.41 -4.49 27.91
C MET A 1 21.91 -4.25 27.90
N LEU A 2 21.39 -3.37 28.79
CA LEU A 2 19.97 -3.01 28.83
C LEU A 2 19.48 -2.35 27.53
N ASP A 3 20.29 -1.51 26.89
CA ASP A 3 19.93 -0.83 25.62
C ASP A 3 19.80 -1.81 24.45
N ILE A 4 20.73 -2.76 24.35
CA ILE A 4 20.69 -3.83 23.35
C ILE A 4 19.42 -4.66 23.53
N LEU A 5 19.08 -4.99 24.78
CA LEU A 5 17.87 -5.73 25.09
C LEU A 5 16.60 -4.94 24.71
N CYS A 6 16.53 -3.63 25.03
CA CYS A 6 15.42 -2.77 24.60
C CYS A 6 15.27 -2.76 23.07
N ASN A 7 16.37 -2.56 22.34
CA ASN A 7 16.35 -2.45 20.89
C ASN A 7 15.87 -3.75 20.24
N LEU A 8 16.37 -4.89 20.72
CA LEU A 8 15.96 -6.21 20.22
C LEU A 8 14.49 -6.52 20.54
N LEU A 9 14.04 -6.24 21.77
CA LEU A 9 12.65 -6.47 22.16
C LEU A 9 11.68 -5.60 21.36
N GLY A 10 11.99 -4.31 21.18
CA GLY A 10 11.14 -3.43 20.39
C GLY A 10 11.15 -3.78 18.90
N ALA A 11 12.29 -4.16 18.32
CA ALA A 11 12.36 -4.62 16.94
C ALA A 11 11.56 -5.93 16.75
N ALA A 12 11.64 -6.86 17.71
CA ALA A 12 10.88 -8.11 17.69
C ALA A 12 9.36 -7.88 17.75
N PHE A 13 8.91 -6.81 18.41
CA PHE A 13 7.50 -6.42 18.44
C PHE A 13 7.07 -5.68 17.15
N LEU A 14 7.90 -4.77 16.65
CA LEU A 14 7.59 -3.94 15.49
C LEU A 14 7.60 -4.72 14.17
N LEU A 15 8.42 -5.77 14.07
CA LEU A 15 8.50 -6.60 12.86
C LEU A 15 7.17 -7.27 12.49
N PRO A 16 6.51 -8.05 13.37
CA PRO A 16 5.21 -8.64 13.05
C PRO A 16 4.12 -7.58 12.89
N LEU A 17 4.19 -6.46 13.62
CA LEU A 17 3.24 -5.36 13.46
C LEU A 17 3.34 -4.71 12.08
N GLY A 18 4.55 -4.41 11.61
CA GLY A 18 4.77 -3.87 10.27
C GLY A 18 4.38 -4.87 9.17
N ALA A 19 4.63 -6.17 9.38
CA ALA A 19 4.18 -7.19 8.44
C ALA A 19 2.66 -7.29 8.37
N ALA A 20 1.95 -7.18 9.50
CA ALA A 20 0.49 -7.13 9.54
C ALA A 20 -0.08 -5.89 8.82
N LEU A 21 0.56 -4.73 8.96
CA LEU A 21 0.20 -3.53 8.21
C LEU A 21 0.38 -3.73 6.70
N GLY A 22 1.51 -4.30 6.27
CA GLY A 22 1.75 -4.65 4.86
C GLY A 22 0.70 -5.62 4.31
N SER A 23 0.31 -6.62 5.10
CA SER A 23 -0.76 -7.57 4.75
C SER A 23 -2.11 -6.88 4.60
N PHE A 24 -2.45 -5.95 5.49
CA PHE A 24 -3.68 -5.16 5.39
C PHE A 24 -3.67 -4.23 4.18
N THR A 25 -2.53 -3.59 3.87
CA THR A 25 -2.37 -2.78 2.65
C THR A 25 -2.63 -3.59 1.39
N GLU A 26 -2.23 -4.87 1.37
CA GLU A 26 -2.55 -5.77 0.25
C GLU A 26 -4.07 -5.92 0.07
N VAL A 27 -4.80 -6.14 1.17
CA VAL A 27 -6.27 -6.21 1.13
C VAL A 27 -6.87 -4.91 0.61
N VAL A 28 -6.35 -3.76 1.04
CA VAL A 28 -6.80 -2.44 0.56
C VAL A 28 -6.53 -2.27 -0.94
N TYR A 29 -5.31 -2.54 -1.39
CA TYR A 29 -4.94 -2.43 -2.80
C TYR A 29 -5.79 -3.33 -3.70
N ASP A 30 -6.11 -4.52 -3.23
CA ASP A 30 -6.89 -5.52 -3.93
C ASP A 30 -8.39 -5.11 -3.96
N ARG A 31 -8.99 -4.73 -2.83
CA ARG A 31 -10.45 -4.52 -2.71
C ARG A 31 -10.92 -3.11 -3.04
N LEU A 32 -10.12 -2.08 -2.77
CA LEU A 32 -10.53 -0.68 -2.91
C LEU A 32 -10.90 -0.29 -4.36
N PRO A 33 -10.13 -0.67 -5.40
CA PRO A 33 -10.49 -0.37 -6.80
C PRO A 33 -11.76 -1.09 -7.28
N ARG A 34 -12.18 -2.15 -6.58
CA ARG A 34 -13.38 -2.95 -6.89
C ARG A 34 -14.61 -2.54 -6.09
N GLY A 35 -14.48 -1.58 -5.16
CA GLY A 35 -15.57 -1.22 -4.24
C GLY A 35 -15.98 -2.36 -3.30
N GLU A 36 -15.11 -3.36 -3.10
CA GLU A 36 -15.37 -4.48 -2.19
C GLU A 36 -15.16 -4.03 -0.73
N SER A 37 -15.92 -4.58 0.21
CA SER A 37 -15.73 -4.29 1.64
C SER A 37 -14.40 -4.87 2.13
N LEU A 38 -13.67 -4.09 2.96
CA LEU A 38 -12.38 -4.49 3.53
C LEU A 38 -12.53 -5.54 4.64
N LEU A 39 -13.67 -5.53 5.35
CA LEU A 39 -13.90 -6.37 6.53
C LEU A 39 -14.67 -7.65 6.19
N TRP A 40 -15.50 -7.62 5.15
CA TRP A 40 -16.36 -8.74 4.79
C TRP A 40 -16.45 -8.91 3.26
N PRO A 41 -16.34 -10.13 2.72
CA PRO A 41 -16.10 -11.41 3.40
C PRO A 41 -14.65 -11.54 3.93
N PRO A 42 -14.40 -12.49 4.87
CA PRO A 42 -13.04 -12.79 5.33
C PRO A 42 -12.13 -13.22 4.17
N SER A 43 -10.81 -13.20 4.40
CA SER A 43 -9.81 -13.61 3.40
C SER A 43 -10.08 -15.04 2.93
N HIS A 44 -10.10 -15.22 1.61
CA HIS A 44 -10.39 -16.49 0.96
C HIS A 44 -9.59 -16.61 -0.33
N CYS A 45 -9.35 -17.85 -0.77
CA CYS A 45 -8.77 -18.11 -2.08
C CYS A 45 -9.75 -17.67 -3.18
N ARG A 46 -9.31 -16.81 -4.10
CA ARG A 46 -10.13 -16.33 -5.23
C ARG A 46 -10.47 -17.42 -6.26
N THR A 47 -9.78 -18.56 -6.24
CA THR A 47 -9.99 -19.66 -7.19
C THR A 47 -10.94 -20.72 -6.66
N CYS A 48 -10.74 -21.20 -5.44
CA CYS A 48 -11.55 -22.29 -4.88
C CYS A 48 -12.52 -21.85 -3.78
N GLY A 49 -12.47 -20.59 -3.34
CA GLY A 49 -13.30 -20.08 -2.25
C GLY A 49 -12.90 -20.58 -0.86
N HIS A 50 -11.78 -21.32 -0.72
CA HIS A 50 -11.28 -21.77 0.59
C HIS A 50 -11.08 -20.57 1.51
N ARG A 51 -11.74 -20.62 2.68
CA ARG A 51 -11.62 -19.58 3.70
C ARG A 51 -10.33 -19.79 4.47
N LEU A 52 -9.49 -18.75 4.53
CA LEU A 52 -8.21 -18.85 5.22
C LEU A 52 -8.44 -18.94 6.73
N SER A 53 -7.76 -19.89 7.34
CA SER A 53 -7.64 -20.07 8.79
C SER A 53 -6.67 -19.07 9.41
N ALA A 54 -6.68 -18.93 10.74
CA ALA A 54 -5.86 -17.92 11.43
C ALA A 54 -4.35 -18.13 11.22
N ASP A 55 -3.87 -19.37 11.11
CA ASP A 55 -2.47 -19.68 10.80
C ASP A 55 -2.13 -19.41 9.33
N GLU A 56 -3.10 -19.46 8.42
CA GLU A 56 -2.94 -19.07 7.02
C GLU A 56 -2.85 -17.54 6.85
N LEU A 57 -3.29 -16.78 7.85
CA LEU A 57 -3.24 -15.31 7.87
C LEU A 57 -1.96 -14.72 8.47
N VAL A 58 -1.05 -15.55 8.99
CA VAL A 58 0.21 -15.07 9.57
C VAL A 58 1.15 -14.57 8.45
N PRO A 59 1.45 -13.25 8.37
CA PRO A 59 2.22 -12.68 7.26
C PRO A 59 3.57 -13.36 7.09
N VAL A 60 3.99 -13.56 5.84
CA VAL A 60 5.24 -14.25 5.42
C VAL A 60 5.32 -15.72 5.83
N ILE A 61 5.07 -16.06 7.10
CA ILE A 61 5.21 -17.39 7.68
C ILE A 61 4.22 -18.36 7.02
N SER A 62 2.96 -17.95 6.85
CA SER A 62 1.95 -18.81 6.24
C SER A 62 2.30 -19.13 4.78
N TYR A 63 2.86 -18.18 4.03
CA TYR A 63 3.31 -18.38 2.67
C TYR A 63 4.44 -19.41 2.59
N LEU A 64 5.45 -19.28 3.47
CA LEU A 64 6.58 -20.20 3.53
C LEU A 64 6.13 -21.61 3.94
N ALA A 65 5.27 -21.72 4.95
CA ALA A 65 4.72 -23.00 5.40
C ALA A 65 3.91 -23.70 4.31
N GLN A 66 3.17 -22.93 3.50
CA GLN A 66 2.39 -23.43 2.37
C GLN A 66 3.21 -23.58 1.07
N ARG A 67 4.51 -23.28 1.10
CA ARG A 67 5.41 -23.31 -0.07
C ARG A 67 4.90 -22.46 -1.24
N GLY A 68 4.21 -21.37 -0.92
CA GLY A 68 3.66 -20.43 -1.89
C GLY A 68 2.48 -20.96 -2.71
N ARG A 69 1.70 -21.90 -2.18
CA ARG A 69 0.51 -22.47 -2.84
C ARG A 69 -0.68 -22.52 -1.90
N CYS A 70 -1.90 -22.45 -2.43
CA CYS A 70 -3.09 -22.62 -1.59
C CYS A 70 -3.18 -24.05 -1.06
N ARG A 71 -3.42 -24.25 0.25
CA ARG A 71 -3.58 -25.59 0.85
C ARG A 71 -4.72 -26.42 0.26
N ALA A 72 -5.76 -25.77 -0.26
CA ALA A 72 -6.96 -26.46 -0.74
C ALA A 72 -6.91 -26.83 -2.24
N CYS A 73 -6.38 -25.94 -3.09
CA CYS A 73 -6.41 -26.14 -4.55
C CYS A 73 -5.03 -26.08 -5.23
N ASP A 74 -3.95 -25.93 -4.46
CA ASP A 74 -2.56 -25.88 -4.92
C ASP A 74 -2.23 -24.75 -5.93
N ILE A 75 -3.14 -23.80 -6.12
CA ILE A 75 -2.87 -22.66 -7.01
C ILE A 75 -1.72 -21.81 -6.44
N PRO A 76 -0.74 -21.38 -7.26
CA PRO A 76 0.37 -20.55 -6.79
C PRO A 76 -0.10 -19.22 -6.24
N ILE A 77 0.40 -18.87 -5.05
CA ILE A 77 0.25 -17.57 -4.43
C ILE A 77 1.42 -16.69 -4.92
N GLY A 78 1.10 -15.49 -5.41
CA GLY A 78 2.09 -14.55 -5.93
C GLY A 78 3.11 -14.15 -4.87
N ARG A 79 4.41 -14.20 -5.21
CA ARG A 79 5.52 -13.82 -4.31
C ARG A 79 5.50 -12.34 -3.90
N GLY A 80 4.81 -11.49 -4.66
CA GLY A 80 4.71 -10.05 -4.34
C GLY A 80 4.08 -9.77 -2.99
N VAL A 81 3.11 -10.60 -2.57
CA VAL A 81 2.41 -10.45 -1.28
C VAL A 81 3.38 -10.64 -0.09
N PRO A 82 4.04 -11.81 0.09
CA PRO A 82 4.97 -12.00 1.21
C PRO A 82 6.18 -11.06 1.14
N ILE A 83 6.59 -10.62 -0.05
CA ILE A 83 7.66 -9.61 -0.19
C ILE A 83 7.20 -8.27 0.39
N ARG A 84 6.00 -7.79 0.06
CA ARG A 84 5.48 -6.52 0.61
C ARG A 84 5.29 -6.60 2.12
N GLU A 85 4.78 -7.71 2.63
CA GLU A 85 4.66 -7.95 4.07
C GLU A 85 6.04 -7.88 4.76
N ALA A 86 7.04 -8.57 4.22
CA ALA A 86 8.40 -8.55 4.77
C ALA A 86 9.00 -7.14 4.72
N LEU A 87 8.84 -6.43 3.60
CA LEU A 87 9.34 -5.05 3.45
C LEU A 87 8.68 -4.11 4.46
N SER A 88 7.36 -4.19 4.67
CA SER A 88 6.66 -3.39 5.68
C SER A 88 7.11 -3.72 7.11
N GLY A 89 7.31 -5.01 7.42
CA GLY A 89 7.85 -5.44 8.71
C GLY A 89 9.27 -4.91 8.96
N LEU A 90 10.15 -5.05 7.98
CA LEU A 90 11.52 -4.53 8.04
C LEU A 90 11.56 -3.00 8.10
N ALA A 91 10.68 -2.31 7.38
CA ALA A 91 10.59 -0.85 7.40
C ALA A 91 10.25 -0.31 8.79
N LEU A 92 9.47 -1.04 9.60
CA LEU A 92 9.21 -0.67 10.99
C LEU A 92 10.32 -1.13 11.95
N ALA A 93 10.83 -2.35 11.77
CA ALA A 93 11.77 -2.96 12.71
C ALA A 93 13.20 -2.44 12.58
N LEU A 94 13.70 -2.22 11.36
CA LEU A 94 15.11 -1.83 11.13
C LEU A 94 15.45 -0.45 11.69
N PRO A 95 14.65 0.62 11.47
CA PRO A 95 14.93 1.92 12.06
C PRO A 95 14.98 1.83 13.58
N TRP A 96 14.06 1.08 14.21
CA TRP A 96 14.07 0.85 15.64
C TRP A 96 15.29 0.05 16.10
N ALA A 97 15.69 -1.00 15.40
CA ALA A 97 16.86 -1.80 15.76
C ALA A 97 18.16 -0.97 15.74
N VAL A 98 18.25 -0.01 14.79
CA VAL A 98 19.41 0.88 14.63
C VAL A 98 19.39 2.05 15.63
N THR A 99 18.22 2.61 15.91
CA THR A 99 18.08 3.83 16.71
C THR A 99 17.63 3.58 18.16
N GLY A 100 16.66 2.70 18.36
CA GLY A 100 16.38 2.09 19.66
C GLY A 100 15.90 3.01 20.78
N CYS A 101 16.10 2.55 22.02
CA CYS A 101 15.94 3.33 23.26
C CYS A 101 16.91 4.54 23.33
N ALA A 102 17.99 4.54 22.53
CA ALA A 102 18.89 5.66 22.37
C ALA A 102 18.21 6.72 21.48
N HIS A 103 17.35 7.51 22.09
CA HIS A 103 16.43 8.42 21.43
C HIS A 103 17.00 9.18 20.23
N PRO A 104 16.25 9.16 19.12
CA PRO A 104 16.28 10.25 18.18
C PRO A 104 14.87 10.64 17.71
N ALA A 105 13.87 10.71 18.60
CA ALA A 105 12.61 11.34 18.20
C ALA A 105 12.79 12.76 17.62
N PRO A 106 13.77 13.60 18.02
CA PRO A 106 14.00 14.84 17.31
C PRO A 106 14.48 14.62 15.86
N GLN A 107 15.44 13.74 15.56
CA GLN A 107 15.98 13.63 14.20
C GLN A 107 15.08 12.86 13.22
N ALA A 108 14.25 11.90 13.66
CA ALA A 108 13.24 11.28 12.78
C ALA A 108 12.13 12.28 12.43
N ALA A 109 11.69 13.09 13.39
CA ALA A 109 10.75 14.18 13.14
C ALA A 109 11.36 15.26 12.23
N GLU A 110 12.62 15.64 12.44
CA GLU A 110 13.34 16.58 11.55
C GLU A 110 13.55 16.02 10.15
N ALA A 111 13.83 14.73 9.99
CA ALA A 111 13.95 14.09 8.68
C ALA A 111 12.61 14.07 7.91
N ILE A 112 11.49 13.78 8.60
CA ILE A 112 10.15 13.82 7.99
C ILE A 112 9.75 15.26 7.63
N LYS A 113 10.05 16.24 8.50
CA LYS A 113 9.85 17.66 8.18
C LYS A 113 10.69 18.09 6.97
N ALA A 114 11.96 17.72 6.93
CA ALA A 114 12.87 18.05 5.83
C ALA A 114 12.45 17.39 4.51
N ALA A 115 11.99 16.14 4.56
CA ALA A 115 11.48 15.42 3.39
C ALA A 115 10.17 16.03 2.89
N THR A 116 9.24 16.34 3.79
CA THR A 116 7.96 17.01 3.46
C THR A 116 8.21 18.41 2.91
N ALA A 117 9.12 19.19 3.50
CA ALA A 117 9.49 20.52 3.02
C ALA A 117 10.13 20.47 1.63
N ARG A 118 10.99 19.49 1.35
CA ARG A 118 11.56 19.28 0.01
C ARG A 118 10.51 18.90 -1.02
N TYR A 119 9.58 18.02 -0.65
CA TYR A 119 8.48 17.62 -1.53
C TYR A 119 7.52 18.79 -1.80
N LEU A 120 7.11 19.54 -0.77
CA LEU A 120 6.30 20.76 -0.94
C LEU A 120 7.01 21.81 -1.78
N GLY A 121 8.32 22.02 -1.56
CA GLY A 121 9.12 22.93 -2.37
C GLY A 121 9.22 22.49 -3.83
N SER A 122 9.28 21.18 -4.11
CA SER A 122 9.19 20.70 -5.51
C SER A 122 7.81 20.94 -6.11
N LEU A 123 6.73 20.81 -5.33
CA LEU A 123 5.37 21.10 -5.80
C LEU A 123 5.16 22.60 -6.09
N GLU A 124 5.76 23.49 -5.30
CA GLU A 124 5.73 24.94 -5.55
C GLU A 124 6.61 25.34 -6.74
N ALA A 125 7.76 24.68 -6.92
CA ALA A 125 8.62 24.91 -8.09
C ALA A 125 7.94 24.48 -9.41
N ASP A 126 7.14 23.42 -9.36
CA ASP A 126 6.37 22.91 -10.50
C ASP A 126 4.99 23.57 -10.64
N ALA A 127 4.57 24.41 -9.68
CA ALA A 127 3.30 25.11 -9.73
C ALA A 127 3.35 26.27 -10.74
N ALA A 128 2.91 25.99 -11.97
CA ALA A 128 2.58 27.04 -12.92
C ALA A 128 1.44 27.92 -12.35
N PRO A 129 1.49 29.26 -12.52
CA PRO A 129 0.43 30.13 -12.04
C PRO A 129 -0.90 29.72 -12.65
N VAL A 130 -1.87 29.33 -11.80
CA VAL A 130 -3.23 29.03 -12.23
C VAL A 130 -3.81 30.34 -12.79
N PRO A 131 -4.18 30.40 -14.08
CA PRO A 131 -4.72 31.62 -14.65
C PRO A 131 -6.01 31.98 -13.91
N GLU A 132 -6.12 33.23 -13.44
CA GLU A 132 -7.34 33.74 -12.81
C GLU A 132 -8.53 33.52 -13.74
N ARG A 133 -9.50 32.73 -13.27
CA ARG A 133 -10.75 32.49 -13.98
C ARG A 133 -11.56 33.79 -13.95
N ASN A 134 -11.42 34.61 -14.99
CA ASN A 134 -12.18 35.85 -15.12
C ASN A 134 -13.68 35.53 -15.17
N ALA A 135 -14.42 35.92 -14.12
CA ALA A 135 -15.86 35.70 -14.00
C ALA A 135 -16.69 36.42 -15.08
N ARG A 136 -16.10 37.32 -15.88
CA ARG A 136 -16.77 38.01 -17.00
C ARG A 136 -16.95 37.16 -18.25
N ASN A 137 -16.30 36.00 -18.36
CA ASN A 137 -16.49 35.10 -19.49
C ASN A 137 -16.53 33.64 -19.00
N PRO A 138 -17.67 33.19 -18.43
CA PRO A 138 -17.82 31.79 -18.05
C PRO A 138 -17.69 30.92 -19.32
N PRO A 139 -17.10 29.71 -19.22
CA PRO A 139 -17.08 28.81 -20.37
C PRO A 139 -18.50 28.54 -20.83
N ASP A 140 -18.71 28.67 -22.13
CA ASP A 140 -19.96 28.37 -22.81
C ASP A 140 -20.42 26.96 -22.41
N PRO A 141 -21.62 26.80 -21.80
CA PRO A 141 -22.17 25.49 -21.52
C PRO A 141 -22.56 24.87 -22.86
N ARG A 142 -21.59 24.31 -23.59
CA ARG A 142 -21.91 23.62 -24.83
C ARG A 142 -22.88 22.48 -24.53
N PRO A 143 -23.90 22.32 -25.39
CA PRO A 143 -24.94 21.33 -25.18
C PRO A 143 -24.36 19.93 -25.31
N GLY A 144 -24.95 19.01 -24.55
CA GLY A 144 -24.58 17.61 -24.52
C GLY A 144 -24.38 17.02 -25.91
N ARG A 145 -23.29 16.27 -26.06
CA ARG A 145 -23.08 15.46 -27.26
C ARG A 145 -24.04 14.27 -27.18
N HIS A 146 -25.14 14.39 -27.91
CA HIS A 146 -26.00 13.29 -28.34
C HIS A 146 -25.22 12.30 -29.23
N ASP A 147 -25.71 11.07 -29.20
CA ASP A 147 -25.25 9.83 -29.81
C ASP A 147 -25.16 9.80 -31.35
N GLY A 148 -24.53 8.73 -31.86
CA GLY A 148 -24.62 8.22 -33.25
C GLY A 148 -23.41 8.60 -34.11
N GLY A 149 -22.72 7.74 -34.85
CA GLY A 149 -23.03 6.40 -35.36
C GLY A 149 -22.48 6.31 -36.80
N GLY A 150 -21.68 5.29 -37.09
CA GLY A 150 -21.53 4.73 -38.45
C GLY A 150 -20.43 5.27 -39.38
N GLY A 151 -19.61 4.34 -39.87
CA GLY A 151 -19.39 4.23 -41.32
C GLY A 151 -17.94 4.19 -41.84
N GLY A 152 -17.45 2.98 -42.08
CA GLY A 152 -16.93 2.61 -43.41
C GLY A 152 -15.49 2.99 -43.77
N GLY A 153 -14.56 2.06 -43.55
CA GLY A 153 -13.29 1.99 -44.28
C GLY A 153 -13.23 0.73 -45.12
N ARG A 154 -13.40 0.86 -46.45
CA ARG A 154 -12.96 -0.14 -47.43
C ARG A 154 -11.45 0.03 -47.61
N LEU A 155 -10.71 -1.06 -47.50
CA LEU A 155 -9.36 -1.18 -48.05
C LEU A 155 -9.45 -1.86 -49.44
N PRO A 156 -8.53 -1.54 -50.36
CA PRO A 156 -8.57 -1.94 -51.76
C PRO A 156 -8.42 -3.44 -52.00
#